data_AF-A0A1S1XZZ0-F1
#
_entry.id   AF-A0A1S1XZZ0-F1
#
_cell.length_a   1.000
_cell.length_b   1.000
_cell.length_c   1.000
_cell.angle_alpha   90.00
_cell.angle_beta   90.00
_cell.angle_gamma   90.00
#
_symmetry.space_group_name_H-M   'P 1'
#
loop_
_entity.id
_entity.type
_entity.pdbx_description
1 polymer ?
#
loop_
_entity_poly.entity_id
_entity_poly.type
_entity_poly.pdbx_seq_one_letter_code
_entity_poly.pdbx_strand_id
1 'polypeptide(L)'
;MCWSGEASGVLAAAGLTTAVYVAYKGESKELWIPLTYFALMELLQAATYVYINLCDNPNNQILTLLGYVHIAFQPFFVNMVAMYFIPESVKLKIRTTVYTLCAISSLAMLIKMYPFAWAGNCVEGVEGFCGAQTCSVSGAWHIAWKMPLNGLMSNPVEWLFGFNWGLHAFSYILAAFYLPIIYGSWRFVGFHYLIGPWISDVTTDDPNEYCAVWCLFSIALCVSVIKTPIRKYLHVKKWPFYHREVGDSL
;
A
#
# COMPACT_ATOMS: atom_id res chain seq x y z
N MET A 1 -21.88 -6.40 5.45
CA MET A 1 -20.56 -6.69 4.85
C MET A 1 -20.47 -8.16 4.47
N CYS A 2 -19.76 -8.46 3.38
CA CYS A 2 -19.55 -9.82 2.88
C CYS A 2 -18.23 -10.44 3.36
N TRP A 3 -17.22 -9.61 3.65
CA TRP A 3 -15.95 -10.03 4.23
C TRP A 3 -16.03 -10.09 5.75
N SER A 4 -15.29 -11.01 6.37
CA SER A 4 -15.31 -11.25 7.81
C SER A 4 -13.92 -11.33 8.43
N GLY A 5 -13.86 -11.29 9.77
CA GLY A 5 -12.60 -11.46 10.51
C GLY A 5 -11.96 -12.83 10.29
N GLU A 6 -12.76 -13.88 10.13
CA GLU A 6 -12.29 -15.23 9.80
C GLU A 6 -11.68 -15.27 8.40
N ALA A 7 -12.28 -14.57 7.42
CA ALA A 7 -11.73 -14.50 6.07
C ALA A 7 -10.34 -13.82 6.05
N SER A 8 -10.20 -12.67 6.73
CA SER A 8 -8.90 -12.03 6.94
C SER A 8 -7.93 -12.91 7.71
N GLY A 9 -8.40 -13.64 8.73
CA GLY A 9 -7.57 -14.58 9.49
C GLY A 9 -7.03 -15.73 8.64
N VAL A 10 -7.86 -16.32 7.78
CA VAL A 10 -7.44 -17.35 6.82
C VAL A 10 -6.42 -16.80 5.83
N LEU A 11 -6.65 -15.61 5.28
CA LEU A 11 -5.73 -15.01 4.33
C LEU A 11 -4.39 -14.63 4.96
N ALA A 12 -4.41 -14.10 6.18
CA ALA A 12 -3.22 -13.84 6.98
C ALA A 12 -2.41 -15.13 7.21
N ALA A 13 -3.08 -16.20 7.65
CA ALA A 13 -2.45 -17.49 7.86
C ALA A 13 -1.84 -18.04 6.56
N ALA A 14 -2.58 -17.99 5.45
CA ALA A 14 -2.10 -18.43 4.15
C ALA A 14 -0.89 -17.60 3.66
N GLY A 15 -0.96 -16.27 3.78
CA GLY A 15 0.10 -15.35 3.39
C GLY A 15 1.38 -15.55 4.21
N LEU A 16 1.26 -15.58 5.54
CA LEU A 16 2.38 -15.80 6.46
C LEU A 16 3.00 -17.20 6.27
N THR A 17 2.17 -18.25 6.17
CA THR A 17 2.68 -19.61 5.90
C THR A 17 3.40 -19.68 4.56
N THR A 18 2.86 -19.02 3.52
CA THR A 18 3.51 -18.95 2.21
C THR A 18 4.84 -18.22 2.30
N ALA A 19 4.91 -17.08 3.01
CA ALA A 19 6.14 -16.32 3.22
C ALA A 19 7.22 -17.16 3.91
N VAL A 20 6.88 -17.86 5.00
CA VAL A 20 7.79 -18.78 5.71
C VAL A 20 8.27 -19.89 4.78
N TYR A 21 7.36 -20.52 4.04
CA TYR A 21 7.69 -21.59 3.11
C TYR A 21 8.68 -21.14 2.02
N VAL A 22 8.44 -19.98 1.39
CA VAL A 22 9.33 -19.50 0.32
C VAL A 22 10.65 -18.96 0.85
N ALA A 23 10.66 -18.38 2.06
CA ALA A 23 11.89 -18.02 2.75
C ALA A 23 12.75 -19.26 3.04
N TYR A 24 12.14 -20.35 3.52
CA TYR A 24 12.81 -21.63 3.74
C TYR A 24 13.37 -22.24 2.44
N LYS A 25 12.69 -22.04 1.31
CA LYS A 25 13.17 -22.48 -0.02
C LYS A 25 14.25 -21.58 -0.63
N GLY A 26 14.67 -20.51 0.05
CA GLY A 26 15.71 -19.60 -0.43
C GLY A 26 15.24 -18.58 -1.47
N GLU A 27 13.94 -18.26 -1.50
CA GLU A 27 13.42 -17.18 -2.36
C GLU A 27 14.00 -15.81 -1.94
N SER A 28 14.05 -14.87 -2.89
CA SER A 28 14.54 -13.51 -2.66
C SER A 28 13.80 -12.80 -1.51
N LYS A 29 14.57 -12.10 -0.67
CA LYS A 29 14.07 -11.27 0.44
C LYS A 29 13.13 -10.18 -0.05
N GLU A 30 13.38 -9.68 -1.25
CA GLU A 30 12.57 -8.68 -1.92
C GLU A 30 11.15 -9.14 -2.26
N LEU A 31 10.86 -10.45 -2.15
CA LEU A 31 9.54 -11.01 -2.36
C LEU A 31 8.85 -11.47 -1.07
N TRP A 32 9.56 -12.23 -0.22
CA TRP A 32 8.92 -12.81 0.97
C TRP A 32 8.77 -11.83 2.14
N ILE A 33 9.63 -10.79 2.23
CA ILE A 33 9.48 -9.74 3.25
C ILE A 33 8.21 -8.91 2.96
N PRO A 34 7.98 -8.40 1.73
CA PRO A 34 6.73 -7.71 1.41
C PRO A 34 5.49 -8.59 1.58
N LEU A 35 5.56 -9.87 1.19
CA LEU A 35 4.44 -10.80 1.43
C LEU A 35 4.11 -10.92 2.92
N THR A 36 5.12 -11.07 3.79
CA THR A 36 4.94 -11.06 5.25
C THR A 36 4.27 -9.76 5.69
N TYR A 37 4.75 -8.62 5.19
CA TYR A 37 4.25 -7.30 5.57
C TYR A 37 2.76 -7.12 5.24
N PHE A 38 2.35 -7.46 4.01
CA PHE A 38 0.94 -7.37 3.61
C PHE A 38 0.07 -8.40 4.35
N ALA A 39 0.56 -9.61 4.61
CA ALA A 39 -0.17 -10.61 5.39
C ALA A 39 -0.39 -10.19 6.86
N LEU A 40 0.52 -9.40 7.44
CA LEU A 40 0.33 -8.81 8.77
C LEU A 40 -0.82 -7.79 8.80
N MET A 41 -1.13 -7.14 7.67
CA MET A 41 -2.28 -6.24 7.59
C MET A 41 -3.60 -7.02 7.73
N GLU A 42 -3.73 -8.16 7.06
CA GLU A 42 -4.89 -9.04 7.23
C GLU A 42 -5.01 -9.60 8.64
N LEU A 43 -3.87 -9.90 9.30
CA LEU A 43 -3.89 -10.32 10.70
C LEU A 43 -4.41 -9.20 11.61
N LEU A 44 -3.95 -7.96 11.37
CA LEU A 44 -4.42 -6.79 12.08
C LEU A 44 -5.91 -6.56 11.84
N GLN A 45 -6.38 -6.68 10.60
CA GLN A 45 -7.79 -6.57 10.24
C GLN A 45 -8.63 -7.66 10.90
N ALA A 46 -8.17 -8.91 10.94
CA ALA A 46 -8.85 -10.00 11.64
C ALA A 46 -9.09 -9.67 13.12
N ALA A 47 -8.10 -9.08 13.80
CA ALA A 47 -8.27 -8.58 15.16
C ALA A 47 -9.22 -7.37 15.22
N THR A 48 -9.16 -6.48 14.23
CA THR A 48 -10.00 -5.28 14.13
C THR A 48 -11.48 -5.64 13.99
N TYR A 49 -11.79 -6.72 13.26
CA TYR A 49 -13.15 -7.20 13.06
C TYR A 49 -13.88 -7.56 14.37
N VAL A 50 -13.16 -7.94 15.42
CA VAL A 50 -13.73 -8.20 16.75
C VAL A 50 -14.35 -6.94 17.35
N TYR A 51 -13.80 -5.77 17.04
CA TYR A 51 -14.22 -4.48 17.58
C TYR A 51 -14.87 -3.58 16.54
N ILE A 52 -15.26 -4.13 15.38
CA ILE A 52 -15.80 -3.35 14.26
C ILE A 52 -17.02 -2.54 14.67
N ASN A 53 -17.13 -1.30 14.19
CA ASN A 53 -18.21 -0.34 14.52
C ASN A 53 -18.29 0.10 15.99
N LEU A 54 -17.44 -0.42 16.88
CA LEU A 54 -17.37 0.03 18.28
C LEU A 54 -16.41 1.23 18.39
N CYS A 55 -16.81 2.38 17.87
CA CYS A 55 -15.93 3.55 17.76
C CYS A 55 -15.49 4.15 19.11
N ASP A 56 -16.30 3.99 20.16
CA ASP A 56 -15.94 4.40 21.52
C ASP A 56 -14.98 3.40 22.21
N ASN A 57 -14.70 2.25 21.58
CA ASN A 57 -13.83 1.23 22.15
C ASN A 57 -12.35 1.56 21.85
N PRO A 58 -11.48 1.68 22.87
CA PRO A 58 -10.07 2.00 22.65
C PRO A 58 -9.33 0.94 21.81
N ASN A 59 -9.74 -0.33 21.85
CA ASN A 59 -9.14 -1.37 21.02
C ASN A 59 -9.42 -1.11 19.53
N ASN A 60 -10.63 -0.69 19.17
CA ASN A 60 -10.93 -0.29 17.79
C ASN A 60 -10.05 0.88 17.35
N GLN A 61 -9.93 1.90 18.19
CA GLN A 61 -9.15 3.10 17.89
C GLN A 61 -7.67 2.78 17.67
N ILE A 62 -7.07 1.97 18.56
CA ILE A 62 -5.66 1.55 18.47
C ILE A 62 -5.44 0.69 17.21
N LEU A 63 -6.33 -0.26 16.92
CA LEU A 63 -6.20 -1.12 15.74
C LEU A 63 -6.34 -0.32 14.43
N THR A 64 -7.25 0.66 14.40
CA THR A 64 -7.40 1.60 13.28
C THR A 64 -6.13 2.41 13.06
N LEU A 65 -5.57 2.96 14.14
CA LEU A 65 -4.32 3.71 14.14
C LEU A 65 -3.16 2.86 13.60
N LEU A 66 -3.02 1.63 14.08
CA LEU A 66 -2.01 0.69 13.61
C LEU A 66 -2.19 0.38 12.11
N GLY A 67 -3.44 0.31 11.63
CA GLY A 67 -3.75 0.14 10.22
C GLY A 67 -3.26 1.30 9.37
N TYR A 68 -3.51 2.53 9.82
CA TYR A 68 -3.01 3.74 9.14
C TYR A 68 -1.47 3.80 9.15
N VAL A 69 -0.84 3.50 10.28
CA VAL A 69 0.63 3.45 10.39
C VAL A 69 1.21 2.38 9.47
N HIS A 70 0.60 1.19 9.40
CA HIS A 70 1.00 0.15 8.46
C HIS A 70 0.93 0.68 7.01
N ILE A 71 -0.19 1.26 6.61
CA ILE A 71 -0.32 1.84 5.27
C ILE A 71 0.71 2.94 4.99
N ALA A 72 1.03 3.77 5.97
CA ALA A 72 2.04 4.81 5.83
C ALA A 72 3.43 4.27 5.46
N PHE A 73 3.79 3.07 5.92
CA PHE A 73 5.08 2.42 5.64
C PHE A 73 5.06 1.46 4.42
N GLN A 74 3.90 1.18 3.83
CA GLN A 74 3.80 0.35 2.62
C GLN A 74 4.71 0.77 1.46
N PRO A 75 4.98 2.07 1.19
CA PRO A 75 5.86 2.46 0.09
C PRO A 75 7.23 1.79 0.10
N PHE A 76 7.79 1.47 1.29
CA PHE A 76 9.04 0.72 1.41
C PHE A 76 8.94 -0.68 0.80
N PHE A 77 7.87 -1.40 1.11
CA PHE A 77 7.66 -2.78 0.69
C PHE A 77 7.25 -2.87 -0.78
N VAL A 78 6.44 -1.92 -1.25
CA VAL A 78 6.12 -1.77 -2.68
C VAL A 78 7.42 -1.55 -3.48
N ASN A 79 8.28 -0.64 -3.03
CA ASN A 79 9.55 -0.37 -3.72
C ASN A 79 10.55 -1.52 -3.59
N MET A 80 10.48 -2.31 -2.51
CA MET A 80 11.27 -3.52 -2.38
C MET A 80 10.91 -4.53 -3.48
N VAL A 81 9.61 -4.79 -3.71
CA VAL A 81 9.16 -5.66 -4.81
C VAL A 81 9.46 -5.02 -6.17
N ALA A 82 9.21 -3.73 -6.35
CA ALA A 82 9.43 -3.08 -7.63
C ALA A 82 10.90 -3.06 -8.06
N MET A 83 11.84 -2.85 -7.11
CA MET A 83 13.28 -2.92 -7.39
C MET A 83 13.76 -4.33 -7.71
N TYR A 84 13.01 -5.37 -7.37
CA TYR A 84 13.32 -6.74 -7.79
C TYR A 84 13.25 -6.93 -9.31
N PHE A 85 12.41 -6.16 -9.99
CA PHE A 85 12.14 -6.31 -11.41
C PHE A 85 13.07 -5.50 -12.32
N ILE A 86 14.07 -4.83 -11.74
CA ILE A 86 15.10 -4.08 -12.48
C ILE A 86 16.48 -4.76 -12.31
N PRO A 87 17.48 -4.43 -13.16
CA PRO A 87 18.81 -5.02 -13.06
C PRO A 87 19.49 -4.72 -11.72
N GLU A 88 20.26 -5.69 -11.20
CA GLU A 88 20.87 -5.61 -9.86
C GLU A 88 21.80 -4.40 -9.73
N SER A 89 22.58 -4.12 -10.78
CA SER A 89 23.53 -3.00 -10.84
C SER A 89 22.84 -1.62 -10.75
N VAL A 90 21.59 -1.52 -11.20
CA VAL A 90 20.78 -0.30 -11.06
C VAL A 90 20.21 -0.23 -9.65
N LYS A 91 19.60 -1.32 -9.17
CA LYS A 91 19.04 -1.42 -7.82
C LYS A 91 20.05 -0.98 -6.76
N LEU A 92 21.27 -1.50 -6.80
CA LEU A 92 22.31 -1.18 -5.81
C LEU A 92 22.68 0.31 -5.78
N LYS A 93 22.60 1.01 -6.92
CA LYS A 93 22.89 2.44 -7.01
C LYS A 93 21.75 3.31 -6.46
N ILE A 94 20.50 2.91 -6.70
CA ILE A 94 19.34 3.74 -6.37
C ILE A 94 18.71 3.43 -5.01
N ARG A 95 18.97 2.24 -4.43
CA ARG A 95 18.24 1.74 -3.25
C ARG A 95 18.17 2.73 -2.09
N THR A 96 19.28 3.42 -1.80
CA THR A 96 19.35 4.37 -0.68
C THR A 96 18.44 5.55 -0.95
N THR A 97 18.52 6.15 -2.14
CA THR A 97 17.66 7.24 -2.56
C THR A 97 16.19 6.84 -2.55
N VAL A 98 15.86 5.67 -3.10
CA VAL A 98 14.47 5.15 -3.13
C VAL A 98 13.91 5.00 -1.71
N TYR A 99 14.65 4.39 -0.79
CA TYR A 99 14.19 4.23 0.59
C TYR A 99 14.15 5.55 1.37
N THR A 100 15.03 6.51 1.09
CA THR A 100 14.93 7.87 1.64
C THR A 100 13.63 8.55 1.17
N LEU A 101 13.27 8.42 -0.11
CA LEU A 101 12.01 8.96 -0.62
C LEU A 101 10.79 8.25 -0.02
N CYS A 102 10.86 6.93 0.22
CA CYS A 102 9.83 6.20 0.95
C CYS A 102 9.68 6.73 2.39
N ALA A 103 10.78 7.05 3.08
CA ALA A 103 10.76 7.63 4.41
C ALA A 103 10.09 9.01 4.43
N ILE A 104 10.41 9.86 3.45
CA ILE A 104 9.78 11.18 3.28
C ILE A 104 8.29 11.03 3.02
N SER A 105 7.89 10.09 2.15
CA SER A 105 6.48 9.78 1.90
C SER A 105 5.76 9.31 3.15
N SER A 106 6.37 8.39 3.91
CA SER A 106 5.78 7.85 5.15
C SER A 106 5.59 8.97 6.18
N LEU A 107 6.58 9.85 6.32
CA LEU A 107 6.49 11.02 7.19
C LEU A 107 5.37 11.96 6.75
N ALA A 108 5.26 12.25 5.44
CA ALA A 108 4.19 13.09 4.91
C ALA A 108 2.79 12.50 5.19
N MET A 109 2.64 11.18 5.07
CA MET A 109 1.41 10.48 5.45
C MET A 109 1.15 10.56 6.96
N LEU A 110 2.15 10.35 7.82
CA LEU A 110 1.99 10.44 9.27
C LEU A 110 1.68 11.87 9.75
N ILE A 111 2.20 12.89 9.07
CA ILE A 111 1.91 14.31 9.36
C ILE A 111 0.40 14.59 9.29
N LYS A 112 -0.36 13.88 8.45
CA LYS A 112 -1.83 14.02 8.37
C LYS A 112 -2.56 13.71 9.68
N MET A 113 -1.96 12.90 10.56
CA MET A 113 -2.56 12.56 11.86
C MET A 113 -2.44 13.71 12.87
N TYR A 114 -1.53 14.66 12.66
CA TYR A 114 -1.35 15.76 13.60
C TYR A 114 -2.40 16.86 13.35
N PRO A 115 -3.23 17.24 14.33
CA PRO A 115 -4.35 18.16 14.13
C PRO A 115 -3.86 19.62 14.12
N PHE A 116 -3.23 20.06 13.02
CA PHE A 116 -2.86 21.45 12.84
C PHE A 116 -4.11 22.34 12.79
N ALA A 117 -4.26 23.25 13.75
CA ALA A 117 -5.38 24.17 13.82
C ALA A 117 -5.58 25.02 12.54
N TRP A 118 -4.49 25.31 11.81
CA TRP A 118 -4.51 26.10 10.59
C TRP A 118 -4.82 25.29 9.33
N ALA A 119 -4.66 23.96 9.35
CA ALA A 119 -4.84 23.12 8.17
C ALA A 119 -6.29 22.66 7.98
N GLY A 120 -7.16 22.91 8.96
CA GLY A 120 -8.53 22.39 8.97
C GLY A 120 -8.58 20.86 9.03
N ASN A 121 -9.72 20.30 8.64
CA ASN A 121 -9.96 18.86 8.62
C ASN A 121 -9.94 18.32 7.18
N CYS A 122 -9.68 17.03 7.04
CA CYS A 122 -9.88 16.31 5.79
C CYS A 122 -11.35 16.35 5.33
N VAL A 123 -11.58 16.03 4.06
CA VAL A 123 -12.93 16.06 3.46
C VAL A 123 -13.53 14.66 3.47
N GLU A 124 -14.53 14.45 4.33
CA GLU A 124 -15.25 13.17 4.43
C GLU A 124 -15.96 12.81 3.12
N GLY A 125 -15.94 11.53 2.76
CA GLY A 125 -16.57 11.02 1.54
C GLY A 125 -15.82 11.34 0.24
N VAL A 126 -14.65 11.99 0.33
CA VAL A 126 -13.75 12.22 -0.81
C VAL A 126 -12.40 11.57 -0.54
N GLU A 127 -11.81 11.91 0.60
CA GLU A 127 -10.50 11.43 1.00
C GLU A 127 -10.62 10.12 1.79
N GLY A 128 -9.80 9.11 1.44
CA GLY A 128 -9.74 7.86 2.19
C GLY A 128 -9.21 8.07 3.60
N PHE A 129 -9.58 7.17 4.53
CA PHE A 129 -9.32 7.32 5.97
C PHE A 129 -9.96 8.55 6.64
N CYS A 130 -10.66 9.43 5.93
CA CYS A 130 -11.19 10.65 6.53
C CYS A 130 -12.48 10.38 7.31
N GLY A 131 -12.54 10.86 8.56
CA GLY A 131 -13.76 10.90 9.34
C GLY A 131 -13.63 11.65 10.67
N ALA A 132 -14.76 12.00 11.28
CA ALA A 132 -14.81 12.77 12.53
C ALA A 132 -14.08 12.13 13.74
N GLN A 133 -13.89 10.82 13.74
CA GLN A 133 -13.20 10.09 14.82
C GLN A 133 -12.44 8.89 14.28
N THR A 134 -11.41 8.46 15.02
CA THR A 134 -10.64 7.26 14.72
C THR A 134 -11.51 6.04 14.92
N CYS A 135 -11.92 5.37 13.85
CA CYS A 135 -12.75 4.18 13.96
C CYS A 135 -12.62 3.27 12.73
N SER A 136 -12.55 1.97 12.97
CA SER A 136 -12.78 0.94 11.98
C SER A 136 -14.26 0.61 11.92
N VAL A 137 -14.86 0.81 10.77
CA VAL A 137 -16.29 0.64 10.51
C VAL A 137 -16.52 -0.36 9.39
N SER A 138 -17.76 -0.83 9.26
CA SER A 138 -18.15 -1.63 8.12
C SER A 138 -18.21 -0.78 6.85
N GLY A 139 -17.44 -1.15 5.83
CA GLY A 139 -17.53 -0.60 4.48
C GLY A 139 -18.61 -1.29 3.64
N ALA A 140 -18.55 -1.12 2.32
CA ALA A 140 -19.50 -1.71 1.38
C ALA A 140 -19.47 -3.25 1.46
N TRP A 141 -18.28 -3.85 1.43
CA TRP A 141 -18.14 -5.31 1.56
C TRP A 141 -16.98 -5.75 2.45
N HIS A 142 -16.00 -4.89 2.66
CA HIS A 142 -14.77 -5.01 3.44
C HIS A 142 -14.71 -3.93 4.56
N ILE A 143 -13.70 -4.00 5.43
CA ILE A 143 -13.45 -3.00 6.47
C ILE A 143 -13.14 -1.63 5.86
N ALA A 144 -13.72 -0.59 6.44
CA ALA A 144 -13.41 0.80 6.13
C ALA A 144 -12.81 1.48 7.37
N TRP A 145 -11.92 2.43 7.16
CA TRP A 145 -11.24 3.15 8.24
C TRP A 145 -11.55 4.64 8.21
N LYS A 146 -11.69 5.22 9.39
CA LYS A 146 -11.91 6.65 9.59
C LYS A 146 -10.94 7.15 10.63
N MET A 147 -10.43 8.36 10.43
CA MET A 147 -9.53 9.09 11.30
C MET A 147 -9.71 10.60 11.10
N PRO A 148 -9.59 11.40 12.17
CA PRO A 148 -9.66 12.86 12.08
C PRO A 148 -8.34 13.41 11.54
N LEU A 149 -8.09 13.20 10.26
CA LEU A 149 -6.90 13.69 9.57
C LEU A 149 -7.02 15.21 9.34
N ASN A 150 -5.89 15.92 9.39
CA ASN A 150 -5.86 17.35 9.04
C ASN A 150 -6.12 17.58 7.54
N GLY A 151 -6.44 18.81 7.14
CA GLY A 151 -6.84 19.16 5.77
C GLY A 151 -5.70 19.38 4.75
N LEU A 152 -4.45 18.97 5.03
CA LEU A 152 -3.34 19.17 4.11
C LEU A 152 -3.59 18.46 2.77
N MET A 153 -3.59 19.24 1.69
CA MET A 153 -3.93 18.84 0.31
C MET A 153 -5.31 18.14 0.16
N SER A 154 -6.23 18.38 1.10
CA SER A 154 -7.58 17.80 1.05
C SER A 154 -8.53 18.60 0.16
N ASN A 155 -8.33 19.92 0.05
CA ASN A 155 -9.09 20.76 -0.89
C ASN A 155 -8.52 20.60 -2.32
N PRO A 156 -9.35 20.79 -3.36
CA PRO A 156 -8.92 20.70 -4.75
C PRO A 156 -7.69 21.58 -5.03
N VAL A 157 -6.60 20.94 -5.45
CA VAL A 157 -5.34 21.61 -5.78
C VAL A 157 -5.36 22.00 -7.26
N GLU A 158 -5.58 23.28 -7.55
CA GLU A 158 -5.78 23.79 -8.92
C GLU A 158 -4.62 23.45 -9.88
N TRP A 159 -3.37 23.62 -9.43
CA TRP A 159 -2.19 23.31 -10.24
C TRP A 159 -1.98 21.81 -10.46
N LEU A 160 -2.70 20.96 -9.73
CA LEU A 160 -2.69 19.51 -9.84
C LEU A 160 -4.05 18.98 -10.34
N PHE A 161 -4.65 19.68 -11.32
CA PHE A 161 -5.89 19.26 -11.98
C PHE A 161 -7.06 18.97 -11.03
N GLY A 162 -7.13 19.70 -9.91
CA GLY A 162 -8.20 19.55 -8.92
C GLY A 162 -8.03 18.35 -7.99
N PHE A 163 -6.84 17.77 -7.88
CA PHE A 163 -6.54 16.68 -6.94
C PHE A 163 -6.98 17.04 -5.51
N ASN A 164 -7.77 16.16 -4.89
CA ASN A 164 -8.42 16.40 -3.60
C ASN A 164 -8.40 15.16 -2.67
N TRP A 165 -7.48 14.22 -2.89
CA TRP A 165 -7.40 12.97 -2.10
C TRP A 165 -6.48 13.08 -0.88
N GLY A 166 -6.05 14.30 -0.51
CA GLY A 166 -5.21 14.52 0.65
C GLY A 166 -3.72 14.25 0.42
N LEU A 167 -2.89 14.79 1.31
CA LEU A 167 -1.43 14.64 1.26
C LEU A 167 -1.00 13.16 1.35
N HIS A 168 -1.76 12.34 2.08
CA HIS A 168 -1.39 10.94 2.25
C HIS A 168 -1.50 10.16 0.93
N ALA A 169 -2.59 10.34 0.17
CA ALA A 169 -2.78 9.70 -1.12
C ALA A 169 -1.78 10.24 -2.14
N PHE A 170 -1.56 11.56 -2.16
CA PHE A 170 -0.55 12.18 -3.02
C PHE A 170 0.84 11.57 -2.80
N SER A 171 1.28 11.53 -1.53
CA SER A 171 2.60 11.01 -1.16
C SER A 171 2.73 9.52 -1.51
N TYR A 172 1.70 8.73 -1.17
CA TYR A 172 1.66 7.31 -1.50
C TYR A 172 1.76 7.09 -3.00
N ILE A 173 0.93 7.78 -3.81
CA ILE A 173 0.89 7.61 -5.25
C ILE A 173 2.27 7.92 -5.88
N LEU A 174 2.91 9.00 -5.42
CA LEU A 174 4.25 9.35 -5.87
C LEU A 174 5.28 8.26 -5.54
N ALA A 175 5.29 7.77 -4.29
CA ALA A 175 6.28 6.81 -3.85
C ALA A 175 6.04 5.38 -4.36
N ALA A 176 4.79 4.94 -4.47
CA ALA A 176 4.42 3.57 -4.79
C ALA A 176 4.19 3.31 -6.29
N PHE A 177 3.92 4.34 -7.11
CA PHE A 177 3.73 4.20 -8.56
C PHE A 177 4.72 5.03 -9.37
N TYR A 178 4.76 6.36 -9.16
CA TYR A 178 5.58 7.22 -10.01
C TYR A 178 7.08 6.97 -9.83
N LEU A 179 7.55 6.84 -8.59
CA LEU A 179 8.97 6.56 -8.31
C LEU A 179 9.43 5.24 -8.98
N PRO A 180 8.72 4.11 -8.85
CA PRO A 180 8.98 2.89 -9.62
C PRO A 180 8.96 3.04 -11.14
N ILE A 181 8.06 3.86 -11.71
CA ILE A 181 8.09 4.18 -13.15
C ILE A 181 9.40 4.89 -13.50
N ILE A 182 9.78 5.90 -12.71
CA ILE A 182 10.97 6.73 -12.92
C ILE A 182 12.24 5.88 -12.89
N TYR A 183 12.33 4.86 -12.03
CA TYR A 183 13.49 3.96 -12.02
C TYR A 183 13.34 2.72 -12.92
N GLY A 184 12.30 2.65 -13.75
CA GLY A 184 12.20 1.68 -14.85
C GLY A 184 11.41 0.41 -14.54
N SER A 185 10.77 0.29 -13.38
CA SER A 185 9.93 -0.86 -13.01
C SER A 185 8.49 -0.76 -13.53
N TRP A 186 8.29 -0.11 -14.69
CA TRP A 186 6.97 0.24 -15.23
C TRP A 186 6.05 -0.98 -15.49
N ARG A 187 6.61 -2.16 -15.81
CA ARG A 187 5.81 -3.39 -15.97
C ARG A 187 5.22 -3.87 -14.66
N PHE A 188 6.02 -3.85 -13.59
CA PHE A 188 5.53 -4.14 -12.25
C PHE A 188 4.48 -3.11 -11.84
N VAL A 189 4.70 -1.83 -12.12
CA VAL A 189 3.74 -0.77 -11.79
C VAL A 189 2.40 -0.98 -12.49
N GLY A 190 2.41 -1.32 -13.79
CA GLY A 190 1.18 -1.66 -14.51
C GLY A 190 0.45 -2.85 -13.87
N PHE A 191 1.18 -3.91 -13.52
CA PHE A 191 0.60 -5.05 -12.81
C PHE A 191 0.07 -4.69 -11.42
N HIS A 192 0.78 -3.86 -10.68
CA HIS A 192 0.39 -3.37 -9.37
C HIS A 192 -0.86 -2.50 -9.43
N TYR A 193 -0.94 -1.59 -10.40
CA TYR A 193 -2.13 -0.78 -10.65
C TYR A 193 -3.36 -1.63 -10.98
N LEU A 194 -3.18 -2.63 -11.86
CA LEU A 194 -4.27 -3.52 -12.27
C LEU A 194 -4.80 -4.36 -11.11
N ILE A 195 -3.93 -4.97 -10.31
CA ILE A 195 -4.36 -5.88 -9.23
C ILE A 195 -4.79 -5.11 -7.98
N GLY A 196 -4.21 -3.94 -7.72
CA GLY A 196 -4.51 -3.13 -6.54
C GLY A 196 -5.62 -2.10 -6.81
N PRO A 197 -5.26 -0.84 -7.14
CA PRO A 197 -6.21 0.25 -7.34
C PRO A 197 -7.36 -0.08 -8.28
N TRP A 198 -7.09 -0.64 -9.46
CA TRP A 198 -8.16 -0.86 -10.44
C TRP A 198 -9.21 -1.86 -9.94
N ILE A 199 -8.79 -2.97 -9.30
CA ILE A 199 -9.77 -3.90 -8.70
C ILE A 199 -10.49 -3.25 -7.52
N SER A 200 -9.80 -2.45 -6.71
CA SER A 200 -10.41 -1.70 -5.62
C SER A 200 -11.52 -0.76 -6.14
N ASP A 201 -11.21 0.06 -7.15
CA ASP A 201 -12.13 1.05 -7.74
C ASP A 201 -13.37 0.42 -8.39
N VAL A 202 -13.28 -0.82 -8.89
CA VAL A 202 -14.44 -1.52 -9.49
C VAL A 202 -15.23 -2.37 -8.48
N THR A 203 -14.71 -2.57 -7.27
CA THR A 203 -15.35 -3.42 -6.24
C THR A 203 -15.95 -2.65 -5.08
N THR A 204 -15.55 -1.41 -4.84
CA THR A 204 -16.18 -0.54 -3.85
C THR A 204 -16.27 0.90 -4.37
N ASP A 205 -17.28 1.63 -3.88
CA ASP A 205 -17.42 3.06 -4.06
C ASP A 205 -17.17 3.84 -2.74
N ASP A 206 -16.80 3.14 -1.65
CA ASP A 206 -16.50 3.75 -0.35
C ASP A 206 -15.03 4.20 -0.28
N PRO A 207 -14.73 5.51 -0.21
CA PRO A 207 -13.37 6.02 -0.14
C PRO A 207 -12.56 5.49 1.05
N ASN A 208 -13.24 5.19 2.15
CA ASN A 208 -12.60 4.70 3.37
C ASN A 208 -12.29 3.20 3.32
N GLU A 209 -12.81 2.50 2.32
CA GLU A 209 -12.63 1.07 2.11
C GLU A 209 -11.52 0.75 1.08
N TYR A 210 -11.25 1.67 0.14
CA TYR A 210 -10.29 1.46 -0.96
C TYR A 210 -8.94 0.89 -0.50
N CYS A 211 -8.33 1.50 0.52
CA CYS A 211 -7.03 1.04 1.00
C CYS A 211 -7.09 -0.39 1.55
N ALA A 212 -8.19 -0.79 2.18
CA ALA A 212 -8.33 -2.13 2.75
C ALA A 212 -8.42 -3.18 1.64
N VAL A 213 -9.23 -2.90 0.61
CA VAL A 213 -9.39 -3.76 -0.56
C VAL A 213 -8.08 -3.90 -1.32
N TRP A 214 -7.33 -2.82 -1.49
CA TRP A 214 -6.03 -2.90 -2.15
C TRP A 214 -5.01 -3.71 -1.33
N CYS A 215 -5.00 -3.57 0.00
CA CYS A 215 -4.15 -4.41 0.86
C CYS A 215 -4.45 -5.90 0.67
N LEU A 216 -5.73 -6.26 0.60
CA LEU A 216 -6.20 -7.63 0.35
C LEU A 216 -5.60 -8.19 -0.94
N PHE A 217 -5.75 -7.46 -2.06
CA PHE A 217 -5.24 -7.90 -3.35
C PHE A 217 -3.72 -7.86 -3.48
N SER A 218 -3.02 -7.13 -2.60
CA SER A 218 -1.55 -7.10 -2.58
C SER A 218 -0.96 -8.46 -2.19
N ILE A 219 -1.65 -9.28 -1.38
CA ILE A 219 -1.23 -10.65 -1.09
C ILE A 219 -1.33 -11.51 -2.35
N ALA A 220 -2.45 -11.41 -3.08
CA ALA A 220 -2.64 -12.13 -4.34
C ALA A 220 -1.59 -11.73 -5.38
N LEU A 221 -1.25 -10.43 -5.46
CA LEU A 221 -0.16 -9.91 -6.28
C LEU A 221 1.17 -10.56 -5.92
N CYS A 222 1.58 -10.53 -4.65
CA CYS A 222 2.83 -11.11 -4.18
C CYS A 222 2.90 -12.62 -4.46
N VAL A 223 1.85 -13.36 -4.14
CA VAL A 223 1.78 -14.81 -4.39
C VAL A 223 1.86 -15.10 -5.89
N SER A 224 1.18 -14.33 -6.73
CA SER A 224 1.23 -14.48 -8.19
C SER A 224 2.64 -14.27 -8.74
N VAL A 225 3.34 -13.24 -8.27
CA VAL A 225 4.74 -13.00 -8.63
C VAL A 225 5.66 -14.14 -8.19
N ILE A 226 5.47 -14.66 -6.99
CA ILE A 226 6.35 -15.70 -6.43
C ILE A 226 6.11 -17.06 -7.12
N LYS A 227 4.85 -17.42 -7.38
CA LYS A 227 4.46 -18.78 -7.76
C LYS A 227 4.21 -18.98 -9.25
N THR A 228 4.12 -17.91 -10.05
CA THR A 228 3.75 -18.04 -11.47
C THR A 228 4.84 -17.52 -12.41
N PRO A 229 4.83 -17.95 -13.69
CA PRO A 229 5.77 -17.44 -14.70
C PRO A 229 5.64 -15.95 -14.99
N ILE A 230 4.60 -15.26 -14.49
CA ILE A 230 4.36 -13.82 -14.72
C ILE A 230 5.59 -12.98 -14.38
N ARG A 231 6.31 -13.39 -13.33
CA ARG A 231 7.56 -12.76 -12.88
C ARG A 231 8.57 -12.58 -14.00
N LYS A 232 8.68 -13.54 -14.92
CA LYS A 232 9.62 -13.46 -16.06
C LYS A 232 9.29 -12.31 -17.01
N TYR A 233 8.00 -11.99 -17.17
CA TYR A 233 7.52 -10.91 -18.04
C TYR A 233 7.61 -9.54 -17.37
N LEU A 234 7.54 -9.49 -16.04
CA LEU A 234 7.62 -8.26 -15.28
C LEU A 234 9.03 -7.67 -15.20
N HIS A 235 10.08 -8.48 -15.38
CA HIS A 235 11.46 -7.97 -15.43
C HIS A 235 11.66 -7.02 -16.60
N VAL A 236 12.28 -5.87 -16.33
CA VAL A 236 12.64 -4.86 -17.33
C VAL A 236 14.15 -4.89 -17.55
N LYS A 237 14.57 -5.33 -18.74
CA LYS A 237 15.99 -5.41 -19.14
C LYS A 237 16.45 -4.27 -20.04
N LYS A 238 15.51 -3.63 -20.73
CA LYS A 238 15.75 -2.53 -21.66
C LYS A 238 14.89 -1.34 -21.25
N TRP A 239 15.51 -0.18 -21.17
CA TRP A 239 14.80 1.05 -20.87
C TRP A 239 14.40 1.74 -22.18
N PRO A 240 13.19 2.32 -22.29
CA PRO A 240 12.79 3.10 -23.45
C PRO A 240 13.78 4.22 -23.86
N PHE A 241 14.56 4.73 -22.90
CA PHE A 241 15.45 5.89 -23.04
C PHE A 241 16.94 5.54 -22.79
N TYR A 242 17.24 4.25 -22.58
CA TYR A 242 18.61 3.78 -22.36
C TYR A 242 18.81 2.48 -23.14
N HIS A 243 19.43 2.58 -24.31
CA HIS A 243 19.61 1.47 -25.26
C HIS A 243 20.74 0.51 -24.87
N ARG A 244 21.45 0.78 -23.78
CA ARG A 244 22.43 -0.16 -23.24
C ARG A 244 21.68 -1.27 -22.52
N GLU A 245 21.80 -2.51 -22.99
CA GLU A 245 21.47 -3.65 -22.14
C GLU A 245 22.34 -3.54 -20.89
N VAL A 246 21.71 -3.21 -19.78
CA VAL A 246 22.40 -3.18 -18.49
C VAL A 246 22.60 -4.63 -18.11
N GLY A 247 23.74 -5.19 -18.51
CA GLY A 247 24.16 -6.52 -18.09
C GLY A 247 24.36 -6.54 -16.57
N ASP A 248 24.05 -7.68 -15.95
CA ASP A 248 24.26 -7.94 -14.51
C ASP A 248 25.75 -8.11 -14.14
N SER A 249 26.68 -7.73 -15.03
CA SER A 249 28.10 -7.71 -14.74
C SER A 249 28.38 -6.58 -13.75
N LEU A 250 28.38 -6.94 -12.46
CA LEU A 250 29.14 -6.28 -11.42
C LEU A 250 30.65 -6.43 -11.69
#